data_AF-A0A9J5ZWK2-F1
#
_entry.id   AF-A0A9J5ZWK2-F1
#
_cell.length_a   1.000
_cell.length_b   1.000
_cell.length_c   1.000
_cell.angle_alpha   90.00
_cell.angle_beta   90.00
_cell.angle_gamma   90.00
#
_symmetry.space_group_name_H-M   'P 1'
#
loop_
_entity.id
_entity.type
_entity.pdbx_description
1 polymer ?
#
loop_
_entity_poly.entity_id
_entity_poly.type
_entity_poly.pdbx_seq_one_letter_code
_entity_poly.pdbx_strand_id
1 'polypeptide(L)'
;MNQRAVARGRPSGTDGSDFSYHMVIDSRYTKVAKAKSRLAKLIFAQVVTQLIIAANVFVLLIKKEPPNRVSVSSLAVGFVSILAGELGRKRSRSYLLKFYAFGSSMLILLSVAYLAMSNLSLEVWLNFPKFYKFGYSKGCRCPTR
;
A
#
# COMPACT_ATOMS: atom_id res chain seq x y z
N MET A 1 -0.01 -56.89 -1.36
CA MET A 1 0.90 -56.14 -2.27
C MET A 1 1.98 -55.49 -1.43
N ASN A 2 3.19 -56.02 -1.45
CA ASN A 2 4.32 -55.56 -0.63
C ASN A 2 4.87 -54.23 -1.16
N GLN A 3 4.90 -53.20 -0.32
CA GLN A 3 5.69 -51.99 -0.56
C GLN A 3 7.17 -52.33 -0.43
N ARG A 4 7.87 -52.43 -1.56
CA ARG A 4 9.34 -52.54 -1.57
C ARG A 4 9.95 -51.15 -1.44
N ALA A 5 10.94 -51.06 -0.55
CA ALA A 5 11.75 -49.90 -0.22
C ALA A 5 12.08 -49.02 -1.43
N VAL A 6 11.68 -47.74 -1.34
CA VAL A 6 12.15 -46.69 -2.23
C VAL A 6 13.61 -46.43 -1.89
N ALA A 7 14.51 -47.03 -2.66
CA ALA A 7 15.93 -46.75 -2.61
C ALA A 7 16.17 -45.24 -2.77
N ARG A 8 17.03 -44.67 -1.92
CA ARG A 8 17.53 -43.28 -1.99
C ARG A 8 18.50 -43.11 -3.18
N GLY A 9 18.09 -43.49 -4.39
CA GLY A 9 18.85 -43.36 -5.63
C GLY A 9 18.02 -42.66 -6.70
N ARG A 10 18.64 -41.75 -7.45
CA ARG A 10 18.01 -40.97 -8.55
C ARG A 10 17.29 -41.93 -9.51
N PRO A 11 15.98 -41.78 -9.78
CA PRO A 11 15.33 -42.59 -10.80
C PRO A 11 15.91 -42.19 -12.15
N SER A 12 16.70 -43.05 -12.77
CA SER A 12 17.18 -42.87 -14.14
C SER A 12 16.13 -43.43 -15.10
N GLY A 13 15.33 -42.56 -15.70
CA GLY A 13 14.38 -42.92 -16.74
C GLY A 13 14.22 -41.79 -17.74
N THR A 14 14.53 -42.08 -19.01
CA THR A 14 14.53 -41.14 -20.14
C THR A 14 13.12 -40.70 -20.56
N ASP A 15 12.05 -41.32 -20.02
CA ASP A 15 10.68 -41.20 -20.50
C ASP A 15 9.62 -41.35 -19.38
N GLY A 16 9.51 -40.34 -18.50
CA GLY A 16 8.26 -40.13 -17.75
C GLY A 16 8.42 -39.89 -16.25
N SER A 17 9.42 -40.49 -15.60
CA SER A 17 9.72 -40.19 -14.19
C SER A 17 10.32 -38.78 -14.02
N ASP A 18 11.28 -38.42 -14.87
CA ASP A 18 11.82 -37.05 -14.97
C ASP A 18 10.74 -36.06 -15.43
N PHE A 19 9.89 -36.43 -16.41
CA PHE A 19 8.80 -35.56 -16.87
C PHE A 19 7.78 -35.28 -15.76
N SER A 20 7.39 -36.30 -14.99
CA SER A 20 6.52 -36.10 -13.81
C SER A 20 7.19 -35.24 -12.73
N TYR A 21 8.50 -35.42 -12.52
CA TYR A 21 9.26 -34.58 -11.58
C TYR A 21 9.28 -33.11 -12.01
N HIS A 22 9.60 -32.86 -13.29
CA HIS A 22 9.61 -31.53 -13.89
C HIS A 22 8.21 -30.90 -13.90
N MET A 23 7.13 -31.62 -14.20
CA MET A 23 5.76 -31.08 -14.11
C MET A 23 5.36 -30.64 -12.70
N VAL A 24 5.65 -31.45 -11.67
CA VAL A 24 5.31 -31.11 -10.28
C VAL A 24 6.14 -29.92 -9.79
N ILE A 25 7.39 -29.82 -10.23
CA ILE A 25 8.32 -28.78 -9.79
C ILE A 25 8.12 -27.47 -10.57
N ASP A 26 7.95 -27.53 -11.88
CA ASP A 26 7.69 -26.36 -12.73
C ASP A 26 6.37 -25.71 -12.34
N SER A 27 5.34 -26.48 -11.99
CA SER A 27 4.10 -25.92 -11.47
C SER A 27 4.31 -25.13 -10.16
N ARG A 28 5.28 -25.51 -9.32
CA ARG A 28 5.64 -24.75 -8.10
C ARG A 28 6.50 -23.54 -8.42
N TYR A 29 7.49 -23.66 -9.29
CA TYR A 29 8.33 -22.53 -9.69
C TYR A 29 7.55 -21.46 -10.46
N THR A 30 6.67 -21.86 -11.37
CA THR A 30 5.79 -20.93 -12.12
C THR A 30 4.83 -20.18 -11.20
N LYS A 31 4.27 -20.84 -10.17
CA LYS A 31 3.45 -20.18 -9.13
C LYS A 31 4.25 -19.11 -8.37
N VAL A 32 5.48 -19.43 -7.96
CA VAL A 32 6.37 -18.48 -7.26
C VAL A 32 6.76 -17.32 -8.19
N ALA A 33 7.10 -17.60 -9.45
CA ALA A 33 7.44 -16.58 -10.44
C ALA A 33 6.26 -15.63 -10.71
N LYS A 34 5.04 -16.16 -10.84
CA LYS A 34 3.81 -15.38 -11.01
C LYS A 34 3.49 -14.54 -9.78
N ALA A 35 3.69 -15.07 -8.58
CA ALA A 35 3.52 -14.30 -7.35
C ALA A 35 4.57 -13.17 -7.24
N LYS A 36 5.83 -13.46 -7.57
CA LYS A 36 6.94 -12.50 -7.54
C LYS A 36 6.76 -11.37 -8.57
N SER A 37 6.23 -11.67 -9.75
CA SER A 37 5.93 -10.66 -10.77
C SER A 37 4.75 -9.77 -10.39
N ARG A 38 3.69 -10.32 -9.79
CA ARG A 38 2.58 -9.53 -9.23
C ARG A 38 3.07 -8.59 -8.13
N LEU A 39 3.91 -9.09 -7.24
CA LEU A 39 4.51 -8.28 -6.17
C LEU A 39 5.37 -7.15 -6.74
N ALA A 40 6.16 -7.42 -7.78
CA ALA A 40 6.96 -6.38 -8.44
C ALA A 40 6.08 -5.25 -9.01
N LYS A 41 4.92 -5.57 -9.58
CA LYS A 41 3.96 -4.57 -10.05
C LYS A 41 3.41 -3.71 -8.91
N LEU A 42 3.14 -4.30 -7.74
CA LEU A 42 2.65 -3.56 -6.57
C LEU A 42 3.72 -2.61 -6.00
N ILE A 43 4.96 -3.09 -5.88
CA ILE A 43 6.09 -2.25 -5.46
C ILE A 43 6.28 -1.08 -6.44
N PHE A 44 6.20 -1.35 -7.74
CA PHE A 44 6.30 -0.30 -8.76
C PHE A 44 5.19 0.74 -8.62
N ALA A 45 3.93 0.32 -8.43
CA ALA A 45 2.82 1.25 -8.20
C ALA A 45 3.05 2.10 -6.94
N GLN A 46 3.60 1.52 -5.87
CA GLN A 46 3.90 2.23 -4.64
C GLN A 46 5.07 3.22 -4.76
N VAL A 47 6.04 2.95 -5.65
CA VAL A 47 7.09 3.91 -6.01
C VAL A 47 6.49 5.11 -6.74
N VAL A 48 5.56 4.89 -7.67
CA VAL A 48 4.88 5.97 -8.40
C VAL A 48 4.09 6.87 -7.44
N THR A 49 3.35 6.30 -6.49
CA THR A 49 2.62 7.10 -5.50
C THR A 49 3.56 7.89 -4.59
N GLN A 50 4.69 7.31 -4.17
CA GLN A 50 5.70 8.01 -3.38
C GLN A 50 6.33 9.18 -4.14
N LEU A 51 6.55 9.03 -5.46
CA LEU A 51 7.04 10.11 -6.32
C LEU A 51 6.04 11.27 -6.42
N ILE A 52 4.74 10.99 -6.49
CA ILE A 52 3.69 12.03 -6.49
C ILE A 52 3.72 12.81 -5.16
N ILE A 53 3.83 12.10 -4.03
CA ILE A 53 3.92 12.74 -2.71
C ILE A 53 5.19 13.61 -2.61
N ALA A 54 6.32 13.09 -3.08
CA ALA A 54 7.59 13.82 -3.10
C ALA A 54 7.51 15.08 -3.98
N ALA A 55 6.91 14.98 -5.16
CA ALA A 55 6.71 16.12 -6.05
C ALA A 55 5.83 17.20 -5.42
N ASN A 56 4.74 16.80 -4.73
CA ASN A 56 3.90 17.75 -3.99
C ASN A 56 4.68 18.49 -2.89
N VAL A 57 5.47 17.76 -2.09
CA VAL A 57 6.33 18.38 -1.06
C VAL A 57 7.35 19.33 -1.70
N PHE A 58 7.92 18.96 -2.85
CA PHE A 58 8.87 19.79 -3.58
C PHE A 58 8.24 21.08 -4.11
N VAL A 59 6.99 21.01 -4.61
CA VAL A 59 6.22 22.19 -5.03
C VAL A 59 5.95 23.13 -3.85
N LEU A 60 5.58 22.60 -2.67
CA LEU A 60 5.42 23.42 -1.46
C LEU A 60 6.74 24.11 -1.08
N LEU A 61 7.85 23.39 -1.17
CA LEU A 61 9.18 23.93 -0.87
C LEU A 61 9.56 25.08 -1.83
N ILE A 62 9.29 24.95 -3.13
CA ILE A 62 9.51 26.01 -4.12
C ILE A 62 8.67 27.25 -3.80
N LYS A 63 7.43 27.05 -3.34
CA LYS A 63 6.54 28.15 -2.92
C LYS A 63 6.97 28.84 -1.62
N LYS A 64 8.08 28.41 -1.00
CA LYS A 64 8.58 28.86 0.32
C LYS A 64 7.57 28.69 1.46
N GLU A 65 6.56 27.84 1.26
CA GLU A 65 5.61 27.49 2.30
C GLU A 65 6.22 26.34 3.12
N PRO A 66 6.23 26.42 4.46
CA PRO A 66 6.85 25.38 5.27
C PRO A 66 6.11 24.05 5.07
N PRO A 67 6.77 22.99 4.59
CA PRO A 67 6.12 21.71 4.43
C PRO A 67 5.75 21.15 5.81
N ASN A 68 4.51 20.70 5.95
CA ASN A 68 4.02 20.11 7.18
C ASN A 68 4.94 18.96 7.62
N ARG A 69 5.36 18.98 8.89
CA ARG A 69 6.25 17.96 9.49
C ARG A 69 5.73 16.53 9.28
N VAL A 70 4.41 16.38 9.24
CA VAL A 70 3.70 15.13 8.93
C VAL A 70 3.99 14.64 7.51
N SER A 71 3.95 15.51 6.51
CA SER A 71 4.23 15.18 5.10
C SER A 71 5.68 14.74 4.88
N VAL A 72 6.63 15.36 5.59
CA VAL A 72 8.04 14.96 5.55
C VAL A 72 8.23 13.59 6.22
N SER A 73 7.56 13.35 7.35
CA SER A 73 7.66 12.08 8.06
C SER A 73 7.04 10.91 7.29
N SER A 74 5.90 11.13 6.62
CA SER A 74 5.26 10.10 5.80
C SER A 74 6.10 9.77 4.55
N LEU A 75 6.79 10.76 3.98
CA LEU A 75 7.74 10.56 2.89
C LEU A 75 8.92 9.67 3.33
N ALA A 76 9.48 9.92 4.52
CA ALA A 76 10.57 9.10 5.04
C ALA A 76 10.12 7.65 5.31
N VAL A 77 8.98 7.46 5.97
CA VAL A 77 8.43 6.13 6.28
C VAL A 77 8.08 5.36 5.01
N GLY A 78 7.46 6.01 4.01
CA GLY A 78 7.15 5.36 2.74
C GLY A 78 8.40 4.96 1.96
N PHE A 79 9.49 5.75 2.03
CA PHE A 79 10.76 5.41 1.41
C PHE A 79 11.40 4.16 2.04
N VAL A 80 11.41 4.08 3.37
CA VAL A 80 11.90 2.89 4.10
C VAL A 80 11.07 1.65 3.78
N SER A 81 9.75 1.79 3.66
CA SER A 81 8.84 0.70 3.29
C SER A 81 9.13 0.14 1.89
N ILE A 82 9.40 1.03 0.92
CA ILE A 82 9.77 0.63 -0.45
C ILE A 82 11.10 -0.12 -0.46
N LEU A 83 12.12 0.39 0.25
CA LEU A 83 13.41 -0.28 0.37
C LEU A 83 13.27 -1.68 0.98
N ALA A 84 12.44 -1.83 2.02
CA ALA A 84 12.14 -3.12 2.62
C ALA A 84 11.43 -4.07 1.64
N GLY A 85 10.50 -3.56 0.81
CA GLY A 85 9.81 -4.33 -0.23
C GLY A 85 10.73 -4.81 -1.35
N GLU A 86 11.60 -3.93 -1.88
CA GLU A 86 12.61 -4.26 -2.90
C GLU A 86 13.61 -5.30 -2.37
N LEU A 87 14.09 -5.11 -1.13
CA LEU A 87 15.02 -6.01 -0.47
C LEU A 87 14.37 -7.37 -0.16
N GLY A 88 13.11 -7.37 0.26
CA GLY A 88 12.30 -8.58 0.46
C GLY A 88 12.13 -9.40 -0.82
N ARG A 89 11.90 -8.72 -1.96
CA ARG A 89 11.79 -9.35 -3.28
C ARG A 89 13.11 -9.97 -3.75
N LYS A 90 14.24 -9.29 -3.53
CA LYS A 90 15.58 -9.78 -3.94
C LYS A 90 16.04 -10.96 -3.08
N ARG A 91 15.90 -10.89 -1.75
CA ARG A 91 16.36 -11.94 -0.83
C ARG A 91 15.38 -13.09 -0.61
N SER A 92 14.17 -13.04 -1.18
CA SER A 92 13.11 -14.05 -0.99
C SER A 92 12.84 -14.37 0.49
N ARG A 93 13.08 -13.40 1.37
CA ARG A 93 12.92 -13.53 2.83
C ARG A 93 11.46 -13.21 3.16
N SER A 94 10.71 -14.24 3.54
CA SER A 94 9.29 -14.15 3.91
C SER A 94 9.01 -13.08 4.99
N TYR A 95 9.95 -12.86 5.91
CA TYR A 95 9.85 -11.83 6.95
C TYR A 95 9.74 -10.41 6.36
N LEU A 96 10.66 -10.01 5.48
CA LEU A 96 10.64 -8.67 4.87
C LEU A 96 9.37 -8.44 4.05
N LEU A 97 8.88 -9.49 3.41
CA LEU A 97 7.63 -9.42 2.65
C LEU A 97 6.41 -9.20 3.55
N LYS A 98 6.37 -9.84 4.73
CA LYS A 98 5.33 -9.61 5.74
C LYS A 98 5.39 -8.18 6.29
N PHE A 99 6.59 -7.65 6.53
CA PHE A 99 6.78 -6.26 6.95
C PHE A 99 6.29 -5.27 5.88
N TYR A 100 6.60 -5.52 4.61
CA TYR A 100 6.07 -4.72 3.51
C TYR A 100 4.55 -4.76 3.44
N ALA A 101 3.93 -5.94 3.57
CA ALA A 101 2.47 -6.08 3.57
C ALA A 101 1.82 -5.32 4.74
N PHE A 102 2.41 -5.39 5.94
CA PHE A 102 1.93 -4.65 7.10
C PHE A 102 2.07 -3.14 6.90
N GLY A 103 3.23 -2.67 6.43
CA GLY A 103 3.48 -1.25 6.16
C GLY A 103 2.57 -0.68 5.08
N SER A 104 2.34 -1.42 3.99
CA SER A 104 1.44 -1.02 2.91
C SER A 104 -0.02 -0.94 3.39
N SER A 105 -0.48 -1.90 4.19
CA SER A 105 -1.83 -1.87 4.78
C SER A 105 -2.04 -0.66 5.70
N MET A 106 -1.08 -0.38 6.59
CA MET A 106 -1.13 0.81 7.46
C MET A 106 -1.15 2.10 6.66
N LEU A 107 -0.38 2.18 5.57
CA LEU A 107 -0.35 3.37 4.71
C LEU A 107 -1.69 3.62 4.03
N ILE A 108 -2.36 2.57 3.55
CA ILE A 108 -3.70 2.66 2.97
C ILE A 108 -4.72 3.12 4.02
N LEU A 109 -4.70 2.55 5.23
CA LEU A 109 -5.58 2.97 6.32
C LEU A 109 -5.37 4.44 6.68
N LEU A 110 -4.11 4.88 6.76
CA LEU A 110 -3.77 6.28 7.04
C LEU A 110 -4.28 7.22 5.95
N SER A 111 -4.18 6.78 4.68
CA SER A 111 -4.65 7.55 3.52
C SER A 111 -6.17 7.67 3.51
N VAL A 112 -6.88 6.58 3.81
CA VAL A 112 -8.35 6.56 3.91
C VAL A 112 -8.81 7.43 5.09
N ALA A 113 -8.16 7.34 6.25
CA ALA A 113 -8.46 8.16 7.41
C ALA A 113 -8.24 9.65 7.13
N TYR A 114 -7.15 10.00 6.45
CA TYR A 114 -6.89 11.37 6.03
C TYR A 114 -7.96 11.89 5.06
N LEU A 115 -8.34 11.07 4.07
CA LEU A 115 -9.39 11.42 3.12
C LEU A 115 -10.76 11.59 3.81
N ALA A 116 -11.08 10.71 4.76
CA ALA A 116 -12.31 10.80 5.56
C ALA A 116 -12.33 12.08 6.40
N MET A 117 -11.22 12.41 7.08
CA MET A 117 -11.10 13.66 7.83
C MET A 117 -11.14 14.90 6.93
N SER A 118 -10.56 14.85 5.72
CA SER A 118 -10.63 15.97 4.79
C SER A 118 -12.04 16.18 4.23
N ASN A 119 -12.77 15.09 3.94
CA ASN A 119 -14.18 15.18 3.53
C ASN A 119 -15.05 15.75 4.65
N LEU A 120 -14.85 15.28 5.89
CA LEU A 120 -15.58 15.79 7.06
C LEU A 120 -15.25 17.27 7.32
N SER A 121 -13.98 17.67 7.15
CA SER A 121 -13.57 19.09 7.22
C SER A 121 -14.18 19.94 6.11
N LEU A 122 -14.25 19.41 4.87
CA LEU A 122 -14.90 20.08 3.74
C LEU A 122 -16.42 20.19 3.96
N GLU A 123 -17.08 19.16 4.48
CA GLU A 123 -18.50 19.22 4.84
C GLU A 123 -18.75 20.25 5.94
N VAL A 124 -17.93 20.30 6.98
CA VAL A 124 -18.03 21.33 8.04
C VAL A 124 -17.82 22.73 7.45
N TRP A 125 -16.83 22.91 6.57
CA TRP A 125 -16.57 24.20 5.93
C TRP A 125 -17.68 24.64 4.97
N LEU A 126 -18.26 23.71 4.20
CA LEU A 126 -19.44 23.95 3.34
C LEU A 126 -20.71 24.23 4.14
N ASN A 127 -20.85 23.65 5.34
CA ASN A 127 -21.97 23.94 6.24
C ASN A 127 -21.75 25.19 7.10
N PHE A 128 -20.51 25.68 7.24
CA PHE A 128 -20.18 26.93 7.93
C PHE A 128 -20.97 28.16 7.43
N PRO A 129 -21.15 28.41 6.11
CA PRO A 129 -21.98 29.51 5.63
C PRO A 129 -23.48 29.35 5.92
N LYS A 130 -24.00 28.12 6.15
CA LYS A 130 -25.39 27.92 6.60
C LYS A 130 -25.58 28.33 8.05
N PHE A 131 -24.57 28.16 8.90
CA PHE A 131 -24.66 28.50 10.32
C PHE A 131 -24.68 30.02 10.56
N TYR A 132 -23.90 30.79 9.78
CA TYR A 132 -23.92 32.26 9.85
C TYR A 132 -25.26 32.87 9.39
N LYS A 133 -26.01 32.19 8.53
CA LYS A 133 -27.33 32.67 8.06
C LYS A 133 -28.45 32.48 9.09
N PHE A 134 -28.25 31.61 10.10
CA PHE A 134 -29.22 31.40 11.19
C PHE A 134 -29.04 32.39 12.36
N GLY A 135 -27.89 33.06 12.46
CA GLY A 135 -27.56 34.01 13.53
C GLY A 135 -28.07 35.46 13.32
N TYR A 136 -28.47 35.84 12.10
CA TYR A 136 -28.89 37.22 11.77
C TYR A 136 -30.40 37.36 11.48
N SER A 137 -31.23 36.40 11.89
CA SER A 137 -32.70 36.48 11.71
C SER A 137 -33.46 36.31 13.03
N LYS A 138 -33.01 37.00 14.08
CA LYS A 138 -33.83 37.30 15.27
C LYS A 138 -33.60 38.75 15.73
N GLY A 139 -33.94 39.68 14.84
CA GLY A 139 -34.09 41.11 15.17
C GLY A 139 -35.58 41.46 15.33
N CYS A 140 -36.02 41.50 16.59
CA CYS A 140 -37.12 42.26 17.18
C CYS A 140 -38.38 42.55 16.34
N ARG A 141 -39.50 41.90 16.69
CA ARG A 141 -40.86 42.40 16.42
C ARG A 141 -41.38 43.00 17.73
N CYS A 142 -41.47 44.34 17.82
CA CYS A 142 -42.09 45.03 18.95
C CYS A 142 -43.62 44.83 18.94
N PRO A 143 -44.28 44.80 20.12
CA PRO A 143 -45.73 44.72 20.21
C PRO A 143 -46.35 46.13 20.16
N THR A 144 -47.22 46.38 19.18
CA THR A 144 -48.14 47.52 19.21
C THR A 144 -49.36 47.14 20.04
N ARG A 145 -49.59 47.92 21.10
CA ARG A 145 -50.82 47.95 21.90
C ARG A 145 -51.73 49.04 21.35
#